data_AF-C0PG62-F1
#
_entry.id   AF-C0PG62-F1
#
_cell.length_a   1.000
_cell.length_b   1.000
_cell.length_c   1.000
_cell.angle_alpha   90.00
_cell.angle_beta   90.00
_cell.angle_gamma   90.00
#
_symmetry.space_group_name_H-M   'P 1'
#
loop_
_entity.id
_entity.type
_entity.pdbx_description
1 polymer ?
#
loop_
_entity_poly.entity_id
_entity_poly.type
_entity_poly.pdbx_seq_one_letter_code
_entity_poly.pdbx_strand_id
1 'polypeptide(L)'
;MDLITPAKFDNKYYVGLTNNLGLFESDAALLTNATMKALVDSFVRSEATWKTKFAKSMLKMGQIEVLTGTQGEIRRNCRVINPANAAADVVLARQPGSSGSTGVATS
;
A
#
# COMPACT_ATOMS: atom_id res chain seq x y z
N MET A 1 -16.99 -11.21 9.12
CA MET A 1 -17.03 -10.61 7.77
C MET A 1 -17.92 -11.42 6.84
N ASP A 2 -17.75 -12.74 6.73
CA ASP A 2 -18.73 -13.65 6.08
C ASP A 2 -19.19 -14.71 7.10
N LEU A 3 -20.50 -14.90 7.24
CA LEU A 3 -21.11 -15.89 8.14
C LEU A 3 -21.43 -17.22 7.44
N ILE A 4 -21.51 -17.23 6.10
CA ILE A 4 -21.85 -18.42 5.32
C ILE A 4 -20.62 -19.31 5.16
N THR A 5 -19.48 -18.71 4.78
CA THR A 5 -18.22 -19.42 4.58
C THR A 5 -17.02 -18.63 5.14
N PRO A 6 -16.84 -18.57 6.48
CA PRO A 6 -15.89 -17.65 7.12
C PRO A 6 -14.42 -17.76 6.69
N ALA A 7 -14.01 -18.94 6.20
CA ALA A 7 -12.62 -19.24 5.82
C ALA A 7 -12.43 -19.44 4.31
N LYS A 8 -13.46 -19.21 3.48
CA LYS A 8 -13.35 -19.36 2.02
C LYS A 8 -13.39 -18.02 1.33
N PHE A 9 -12.65 -17.94 0.23
CA PHE A 9 -12.64 -16.77 -0.65
C PHE A 9 -13.53 -17.03 -1.85
N ASP A 10 -14.81 -16.72 -1.70
CA ASP A 10 -15.86 -16.94 -2.70
C ASP A 10 -16.87 -15.77 -2.71
N ASN A 11 -17.93 -15.91 -3.50
CA ASN A 11 -18.95 -14.86 -3.61
C ASN A 11 -19.99 -14.88 -2.48
N LYS A 12 -19.87 -15.74 -1.46
CA LYS A 12 -20.88 -15.85 -0.40
C LYS A 12 -20.96 -14.61 0.47
N TYR A 13 -19.90 -13.81 0.53
CA TYR A 13 -19.97 -12.43 1.06
C TYR A 13 -21.13 -11.64 0.43
N TYR A 14 -21.27 -11.64 -0.91
CA TYR A 14 -22.35 -10.90 -1.58
C TYR A 14 -23.72 -11.57 -1.42
N VAL A 15 -23.76 -12.90 -1.32
CA VAL A 15 -25.00 -13.64 -1.02
C VAL A 15 -25.51 -13.28 0.37
N GLY A 16 -24.64 -13.31 1.38
CA GLY A 16 -24.94 -12.89 2.75
C GLY A 16 -25.38 -11.44 2.81
N LEU A 17 -24.69 -10.56 2.07
CA LEU A 17 -25.05 -9.15 2.00
C LEU A 17 -26.50 -8.94 1.52
N THR A 18 -26.92 -9.63 0.44
CA THR A 18 -28.31 -9.54 -0.04
C THR A 18 -29.35 -10.10 0.93
N ASN A 19 -28.93 -10.92 1.89
CA ASN A 19 -29.77 -11.45 2.98
C ASN A 19 -29.71 -10.58 4.25
N ASN A 20 -29.19 -9.35 4.16
CA ASN A 20 -28.97 -8.44 5.29
C ASN A 20 -28.04 -9.01 6.36
N LEU A 21 -27.09 -9.88 5.98
CA LEU A 21 -26.07 -10.44 6.87
C LEU A 21 -24.73 -9.69 6.80
N GLY A 22 -24.72 -8.46 6.26
CA GLY A 22 -23.56 -7.59 6.28
C GLY A 22 -23.21 -7.18 7.72
N LEU A 23 -21.94 -7.23 8.09
CA LEU A 23 -21.50 -6.94 9.47
C LEU A 23 -21.33 -5.44 9.72
N PHE A 24 -20.81 -4.71 8.72
CA PHE A 24 -20.52 -3.29 8.85
C PHE A 24 -21.50 -2.45 8.03
N GLU A 25 -21.74 -1.21 8.47
CA GLU A 25 -22.54 -0.24 7.71
C GLU A 25 -21.99 -0.01 6.30
N SER A 26 -20.67 -0.04 6.15
CA SER A 26 -20.00 0.07 4.85
C SER A 26 -20.36 -1.07 3.88
N ASP A 27 -20.66 -2.27 4.40
CA ASP A 27 -21.13 -3.39 3.58
C ASP A 27 -22.56 -3.14 3.13
N ALA A 28 -23.45 -2.80 4.07
CA ALA A 28 -24.86 -2.49 3.79
C ALA A 28 -25.02 -1.30 2.83
N ALA A 29 -24.11 -0.33 2.88
CA ALA A 29 -24.08 0.82 1.97
C ALA A 29 -23.96 0.44 0.49
N LEU A 30 -23.40 -0.74 0.17
CA LEU A 30 -23.36 -1.23 -1.22
C LEU A 30 -24.76 -1.50 -1.80
N LEU A 31 -25.76 -1.69 -0.95
CA LEU A 31 -27.15 -1.94 -1.35
C LEU A 31 -27.98 -0.66 -1.50
N THR A 32 -27.50 0.48 -0.96
CA THR A 32 -28.26 1.74 -0.95
C THR A 32 -28.16 2.49 -2.28
N ASN A 33 -27.04 2.33 -2.99
CA ASN A 33 -26.83 2.91 -4.32
C ASN A 33 -27.22 1.91 -5.43
N ALA A 34 -28.07 2.33 -6.36
CA ALA A 34 -28.60 1.45 -7.42
C ALA A 34 -27.50 0.84 -8.32
N THR A 35 -26.45 1.60 -8.65
CA THR A 35 -25.34 1.12 -9.47
C THR A 35 -24.51 0.07 -8.73
N MET A 36 -24.23 0.31 -7.45
CA MET A 36 -23.50 -0.66 -6.62
C MET A 36 -24.32 -1.92 -6.38
N LYS A 37 -25.62 -1.77 -6.12
CA LYS A 37 -26.54 -2.90 -5.97
C LYS A 37 -26.58 -3.78 -7.22
N ALA A 38 -26.62 -3.20 -8.41
CA ALA A 38 -26.59 -3.97 -9.66
C ALA A 38 -25.30 -4.79 -9.81
N LEU A 39 -24.16 -4.26 -9.34
CA LEU A 39 -22.89 -5.01 -9.30
C LEU A 39 -22.94 -6.13 -8.25
N VAL A 40 -23.45 -5.87 -7.05
CA VAL A 40 -23.65 -6.90 -6.01
C VAL A 40 -24.49 -8.04 -6.56
N ASP A 41 -25.62 -7.74 -7.21
CA ASP A 41 -26.50 -8.74 -7.79
C ASP A 41 -25.80 -9.54 -8.91
N SER A 42 -24.89 -8.91 -9.67
CA SER A 42 -24.06 -9.60 -10.67
C SER A 42 -23.06 -10.58 -10.05
N PHE A 43 -22.48 -10.22 -8.91
CA PHE A 43 -21.51 -11.04 -8.19
C PHE A 43 -22.16 -12.23 -7.49
N VAL A 44 -23.39 -12.05 -6.98
CA VAL A 44 -24.23 -13.14 -6.49
C VAL A 44 -24.50 -14.16 -7.59
N ARG A 45 -24.87 -13.70 -8.79
CA ARG A 45 -25.19 -14.58 -9.94
C ARG A 45 -23.98 -15.31 -10.52
N SER A 46 -22.78 -14.73 -10.45
CA SER A 46 -21.59 -15.29 -11.09
C SER A 46 -20.33 -15.04 -10.26
N GLU A 47 -19.86 -16.09 -9.58
CA GLU A 47 -18.59 -16.08 -8.86
C GLU A 47 -17.41 -15.82 -9.80
N ALA A 48 -17.43 -16.34 -11.04
CA ALA A 48 -16.40 -16.09 -12.04
C ALA A 48 -16.30 -14.61 -12.43
N THR A 49 -17.45 -13.93 -12.57
CA THR A 49 -17.49 -12.48 -12.84
C THR A 49 -16.90 -11.70 -11.68
N TRP A 50 -17.30 -12.04 -10.45
CA TRP A 50 -16.75 -11.44 -9.25
C TRP A 50 -15.23 -11.64 -9.16
N LYS A 51 -14.72 -12.88 -9.29
CA LYS A 51 -13.28 -13.18 -9.25
C LYS A 51 -12.50 -12.37 -10.28
N THR A 52 -13.02 -12.27 -11.50
CA THR A 52 -12.40 -11.48 -12.58
C THR A 52 -12.34 -10.00 -12.23
N LYS A 53 -13.42 -9.44 -11.70
CA LYS A 53 -13.46 -8.03 -11.28
C LYS A 53 -12.56 -7.78 -10.07
N PHE A 54 -12.57 -8.68 -9.10
CA PHE A 54 -11.72 -8.62 -7.91
C PHE A 54 -10.24 -8.58 -8.29
N ALA A 55 -9.78 -9.50 -9.15
CA ALA A 55 -8.40 -9.53 -9.61
C ALA A 55 -7.98 -8.22 -10.30
N LYS A 56 -8.83 -7.69 -11.19
CA LYS A 56 -8.58 -6.39 -11.86
C LYS A 56 -8.52 -5.23 -10.87
N SER A 57 -9.43 -5.20 -9.90
CA SER A 57 -9.46 -4.17 -8.87
C SER A 57 -8.23 -4.22 -7.96
N MET A 58 -7.79 -5.41 -7.56
CA MET A 58 -6.58 -5.58 -6.74
C MET A 58 -5.31 -5.19 -7.49
N LEU A 59 -5.21 -5.50 -8.79
CA LEU A 59 -4.11 -5.03 -9.63
C LEU A 59 -4.06 -3.50 -9.69
N LYS A 60 -5.22 -2.85 -9.92
CA LYS A 60 -5.31 -1.39 -9.96
C LYS A 60 -4.97 -0.76 -8.59
N MET A 61 -5.46 -1.36 -7.51
CA MET A 61 -5.21 -0.89 -6.15
C MET A 61 -3.72 -1.00 -5.78
N GLY A 62 -3.06 -2.09 -6.16
CA GLY A 62 -1.63 -2.30 -5.90
C GLY A 62 -0.69 -1.34 -6.64
N GLN A 63 -1.21 -0.51 -7.54
CA GLN A 63 -0.45 0.49 -8.31
C GLN A 63 -0.65 1.92 -7.79
N ILE A 64 -1.44 2.12 -6.73
CA ILE A 64 -1.66 3.44 -6.14
C ILE A 64 -0.36 3.93 -5.50
N GLU A 65 0.14 5.08 -5.96
CA GLU A 65 1.26 5.83 -5.37
C GLU A 65 2.54 5.00 -5.11
N VAL A 66 2.83 4.04 -6.00
CA VAL A 66 4.01 3.18 -5.88
C VAL A 66 5.31 3.94 -6.12
N LEU A 67 6.33 3.66 -5.30
CA LEU A 67 7.69 4.14 -5.51
C LEU A 67 8.40 3.26 -6.54
N THR A 68 9.01 3.87 -7.56
CA THR A 68 9.65 3.16 -8.68
C THR A 68 11.06 3.69 -8.95
N GLY A 69 11.88 2.89 -9.64
CA GLY A 69 13.26 3.26 -9.97
C GLY A 69 14.10 3.45 -8.71
N THR A 70 14.62 4.66 -8.50
CA THR A 70 15.44 5.03 -7.33
C THR A 70 14.62 5.69 -6.22
N GLN A 71 13.29 5.74 -6.33
CA GLN A 71 12.41 6.27 -5.30
C GLN A 71 12.27 5.26 -4.16
N GLY A 72 12.53 5.67 -2.93
CA GLY A 72 12.46 4.80 -1.75
C GLY A 72 13.66 3.87 -1.60
N GLU A 73 13.46 2.71 -0.98
CA GLU A 73 14.50 1.71 -0.74
C GLU A 73 13.94 0.28 -0.69
N ILE A 74 14.79 -0.71 -0.98
CA ILE A 74 14.49 -2.12 -0.71
C ILE A 74 14.89 -2.42 0.74
N ARG A 75 13.91 -2.59 1.62
CA ARG A 75 14.15 -2.86 3.05
C ARG A 75 14.69 -4.27 3.27
N ARG A 76 15.75 -4.39 4.07
CA ARG A 76 16.26 -5.70 4.54
C ARG A 76 15.40 -6.28 5.67
N ASN A 77 14.69 -5.43 6.37
CA ASN A 77 13.71 -5.77 7.39
C ASN A 77 12.51 -4.83 7.25
N CYS A 78 11.31 -5.35 6.93
CA CYS A 78 10.14 -4.52 6.66
C CYS A 78 9.72 -3.61 7.83
N ARG A 79 10.11 -3.96 9.06
CA ARG A 79 9.75 -3.25 10.30
C ARG A 79 10.55 -1.97 10.53
N VAL A 80 11.71 -1.81 9.89
CA VAL A 80 12.61 -0.68 10.12
C VAL A 80 13.13 -0.11 8.79
N ILE A 81 13.42 1.19 8.77
CA ILE A 81 14.12 1.84 7.66
C ILE A 81 15.57 1.35 7.69
N ASN A 82 16.20 1.14 6.53
CA ASN A 82 17.62 0.78 6.54
C ASN A 82 18.41 1.92 7.20
N PRO A 83 19.45 1.61 8.00
CA PRO A 83 20.28 2.64 8.59
C PRO A 83 20.88 3.49 7.48
N ALA A 84 20.85 4.82 7.64
CA ALA A 84 21.62 5.70 6.79
C ALA A 84 23.08 5.23 6.86
N ASN A 85 23.74 5.07 5.71
CA ASN A 85 25.18 4.87 5.70
C ASN A 85 25.81 6.13 6.31
N ALA A 86 26.08 6.10 7.62
CA ALA A 86 26.77 7.19 8.33
C ALA A 86 28.13 7.51 7.67
N ALA A 87 28.69 6.57 6.89
CA ALA A 87 29.88 6.78 6.09
C ALA A 87 29.70 7.76 4.91
N ALA A 88 28.50 7.93 4.36
CA ALA A 88 28.27 8.90 3.28
C ALA A 88 28.06 10.33 3.82
N ASP A 89 27.51 10.47 5.02
CA ASP A 89 27.22 11.76 5.65
C ASP A 89 28.44 12.33 6.41
N VAL A 90 29.32 11.46 6.96
CA VAL A 90 30.58 11.88 7.61
C VAL A 90 31.61 12.44 6.62
N VAL A 91 31.57 12.05 5.34
CA VAL A 91 32.54 12.53 4.33
C VAL A 91 32.29 14.00 3.95
N LEU A 92 31.05 14.50 4.03
CA LEU A 92 30.78 15.94 3.81
C LEU A 92 31.11 16.82 5.02
N ALA A 93 31.25 16.26 6.22
CA ALA A 93 31.47 17.01 7.46
C ALA A 93 32.96 17.25 7.81
N ARG A 94 33.90 16.76 6.99
CA ARG A 94 35.35 16.88 7.26
C ARG A 94 36.03 17.81 6.24
N GLN A 95 35.77 19.12 6.35
CA GLN A 95 36.71 20.11 5.81
C GLN A 95 38.00 20.07 6.65
N PRO A 96 39.20 19.91 6.04
CA PRO A 96 40.45 20.10 6.74
C PRO A 96 40.66 21.61 6.95
N GLY A 97 40.45 22.08 8.19
CA GLY A 97 41.02 23.35 8.62
C GLY A 97 42.54 23.24 8.59
N SER A 98 43.17 23.86 7.58
CA SER A 98 44.62 23.90 7.43
C SER A 98 45.24 24.88 8.43
N SER A 99 45.93 24.35 9.42
CA SER A 99 46.95 25.08 10.16
C SER A 99 48.16 25.32 9.25
N GLY A 100 48.41 26.57 8.87
CA GLY A 100 49.60 27.00 8.14
C GLY A 100 50.22 28.21 8.82
N SER A 101 51.24 27.97 9.64
CA SER A 101 52.17 29.00 10.13
C SER A 101 53.41 28.96 9.25
N THR A 102 53.73 30.06 8.57
CA THR A 102 55.10 30.52 8.26
C THR A 102 55.08 31.92 7.63
N GLY A 103 56.04 32.78 8.00
CA GLY A 103 56.64 33.73 7.06
C GLY A 103 56.49 35.23 7.31
N VAL A 104 57.41 35.77 8.11
CA VAL A 104 58.11 37.06 8.01
C VAL A 104 57.78 37.95 6.78
N ALA A 105 57.50 39.24 7.03
CA ALA A 105 57.79 40.32 6.10
C ALA A 105 58.25 41.57 6.88
N THR A 106 59.55 41.83 6.77
CA THR A 106 60.22 43.10 7.08
C THR A 106 60.01 44.10 5.94
N SER A 107 59.57 45.32 6.26
CA SER A 107 60.15 46.63 5.87
C SER A 107 59.19 47.75 6.26
#